data_AF-A0A517I9T3-F1
#
_entry.id   AF-A0A517I9T3-F1
#
_cell.length_a   1.000
_cell.length_b   1.000
_cell.length_c   1.000
_cell.angle_alpha   90.00
_cell.angle_beta   90.00
_cell.angle_gamma   90.00
#
_symmetry.space_group_name_H-M   'P 1'
#
loop_
_entity.id
_entity.type
_entity.pdbx_description
1 polymer ?
#
loop_
_entity_poly.entity_id
_entity_poly.type
_entity_poly.pdbx_seq_one_letter_code
_entity_poly.pdbx_strand_id
1 'polypeptide(L)'
;MRRNYEALFGAFYERYFDFKSEKMSDVEALVRTSDAYFGVQRRGEMEKAVVNIAEGRIYLTHSKIFIKAKEIIVEALNSIDLKKLQLETSPDEYQDILERRDMVLDGIDNIPIDYSPYTRWYYYEMEKEVRNYFGVIINDIKNVSEIVAKIMERFERECTNTPSENIVVKTTIAELLIRHGIKENEQFVKIRNELEQFNINDVGEQLSEDEKADLSIRIKEVLSK
;
A
#
# COMPACT_ATOMS: atom_id res chain seq x y z
N MET A 1 24.83 -24.98 10.92
CA MET A 1 24.26 -23.71 11.44
C MET A 1 22.75 -23.94 11.53
N ARG A 2 22.16 -23.92 12.74
CA ARG A 2 20.72 -24.13 12.92
C ARG A 2 20.02 -22.96 12.22
N ARG A 3 19.22 -23.22 11.18
CA ARG A 3 18.53 -22.17 10.43
C ARG A 3 17.48 -21.57 11.37
N ASN A 4 17.61 -20.30 11.73
CA ASN A 4 16.66 -19.64 12.62
C ASN A 4 15.53 -19.04 11.79
N TYR A 5 14.36 -19.67 11.84
CA TYR A 5 13.19 -19.23 11.07
C TYR A 5 12.72 -17.82 11.47
N GLU A 6 12.90 -17.40 12.74
CA GLU A 6 12.61 -16.04 13.19
C GLU A 6 13.55 -15.01 12.58
N ALA A 7 14.82 -15.36 12.37
CA ALA A 7 15.75 -14.48 11.68
C ALA A 7 15.33 -14.26 10.22
N LEU A 8 14.73 -15.27 9.58
CA LEU A 8 14.20 -15.15 8.23
C LEU A 8 12.92 -14.28 8.20
N PHE A 9 12.02 -14.41 9.19
CA PHE A 9 10.92 -13.46 9.36
C PHE A 9 11.42 -12.02 9.50
N GLY A 10 12.36 -11.79 10.42
CA GLY A 10 12.95 -10.48 10.65
C GLY A 10 13.58 -9.89 9.38
N ALA A 11 14.39 -10.66 8.66
CA ALA A 11 15.03 -10.22 7.42
C ALA A 11 14.02 -9.92 6.31
N PHE A 12 12.90 -10.64 6.25
CA PHE A 12 11.84 -10.36 5.27
C PHE A 12 11.17 -9.01 5.56
N TYR A 13 10.77 -8.76 6.82
CA TYR A 13 10.16 -7.50 7.21
C TYR A 13 11.12 -6.31 7.10
N GLU A 14 12.37 -6.47 7.53
CA GLU A 14 13.41 -5.44 7.37
C GLU A 14 13.52 -5.04 5.89
N ARG A 15 13.58 -6.03 4.98
CA ARG A 15 13.67 -5.75 3.55
C ARG A 15 12.44 -5.03 2.99
N TYR A 16 11.25 -5.39 3.45
CA TYR A 16 10.02 -4.68 3.08
C TYR A 16 10.04 -3.22 3.56
N PHE A 17 10.44 -2.98 4.82
CA PHE A 17 10.51 -1.63 5.37
C PHE A 17 11.63 -0.77 4.77
N ASP A 18 12.75 -1.38 4.34
CA ASP A 18 13.77 -0.69 3.55
C ASP A 18 13.15 -0.08 2.28
N PHE A 19 12.38 -0.87 1.52
CA PHE A 19 11.69 -0.38 0.32
C PHE A 19 10.61 0.67 0.65
N LYS A 20 9.90 0.53 1.78
CA LYS A 20 9.00 1.60 2.25
C LYS A 20 9.75 2.90 2.56
N SER A 21 10.96 2.82 3.12
CA SER A 21 11.81 3.99 3.37
C SER A 21 12.29 4.68 2.08
N GLU A 22 12.41 3.92 0.99
CA GLU A 22 12.64 4.41 -0.38
C GLU A 22 11.37 4.99 -1.02
N LYS A 23 10.30 5.19 -0.23
CA LYS A 23 9.02 5.82 -0.60
C LYS A 23 8.21 5.03 -1.63
N MET A 24 8.34 3.70 -1.62
CA MET A 24 7.50 2.80 -2.42
C MET A 24 6.11 2.62 -1.77
N SER A 25 5.10 2.37 -2.60
CA SER A 25 3.80 1.89 -2.12
C SER A 25 3.92 0.55 -1.41
N ASP A 26 2.92 0.20 -0.59
CA ASP A 26 2.85 -1.11 0.06
C ASP A 26 2.94 -2.26 -0.95
N VAL A 27 2.25 -2.15 -2.09
CA VAL A 27 2.26 -3.15 -3.15
C VAL A 27 3.65 -3.28 -3.78
N GLU A 28 4.31 -2.17 -4.12
CA GLU A 28 5.64 -2.19 -4.75
C GLU A 28 6.70 -2.74 -3.80
N ALA A 29 6.69 -2.31 -2.53
CA ALA A 29 7.63 -2.78 -1.52
C ALA A 29 7.50 -4.29 -1.28
N LEU A 30 6.26 -4.80 -1.28
CA LEU A 30 6.01 -6.23 -1.11
C LEU A 30 6.48 -7.04 -2.32
N VAL A 31 6.12 -6.65 -3.54
CA VAL A 31 6.56 -7.35 -4.77
C VAL A 31 8.10 -7.42 -4.84
N ARG A 32 8.78 -6.30 -4.57
CA ARG A 32 10.25 -6.26 -4.56
C ARG A 32 10.85 -7.16 -3.48
N THR A 33 10.21 -7.25 -2.32
CA THR A 33 10.62 -8.15 -1.25
C THR A 33 10.43 -9.60 -1.67
N SER A 34 9.24 -9.98 -2.15
CA SER A 34 8.95 -11.35 -2.58
C SER A 34 9.89 -11.83 -3.70
N ASP A 35 10.20 -10.96 -4.66
CA ASP A 35 11.19 -11.24 -5.72
C ASP A 35 12.58 -11.54 -5.14
N ALA A 36 13.03 -10.76 -4.16
CA ALA A 36 14.32 -10.96 -3.50
C ALA A 36 14.41 -12.29 -2.73
N TYR A 37 13.27 -12.79 -2.24
CA TYR A 37 13.17 -14.05 -1.49
C TYR A 37 12.76 -15.26 -2.34
N PHE A 38 12.50 -15.10 -3.63
CA PHE A 38 12.11 -16.19 -4.54
C PHE A 38 13.09 -17.38 -4.51
N GLY A 39 14.40 -17.10 -4.49
CA GLY A 39 15.43 -18.13 -4.38
C GLY A 39 15.54 -18.76 -2.99
N VAL A 40 15.09 -18.06 -1.94
CA VAL A 40 15.13 -18.54 -0.54
C VAL A 40 14.05 -19.60 -0.32
N GLN A 41 12.85 -19.38 -0.86
CA GLN A 41 11.73 -20.32 -0.79
C GLN A 41 12.05 -21.72 -1.36
N ARG A 42 13.06 -21.84 -2.22
CA ARG A 42 13.46 -23.09 -2.86
C ARG A 42 14.46 -23.92 -2.04
N ARG A 43 14.89 -23.44 -0.87
CA ARG A 43 15.95 -24.07 -0.05
C ARG A 43 15.46 -25.14 0.92
N GLY A 44 14.15 -25.21 1.14
CA GLY A 44 13.51 -26.06 2.12
C GLY A 44 12.06 -25.66 2.31
N GLU A 45 11.29 -26.54 2.93
CA GLU A 45 9.88 -26.29 3.23
C GLU A 45 9.72 -25.27 4.36
N MET A 46 10.67 -25.22 5.32
CA MET A 46 10.69 -24.18 6.35
C MET A 46 10.85 -22.79 5.73
N GLU A 47 11.80 -22.58 4.82
CA GLU A 47 11.96 -21.27 4.17
C GLU A 47 10.75 -20.88 3.34
N LYS A 48 10.16 -21.84 2.61
CA LYS A 48 8.94 -21.62 1.84
C LYS A 48 7.79 -21.19 2.76
N ALA A 49 7.58 -21.88 3.87
CA ALA A 49 6.54 -21.55 4.83
C ALA A 49 6.73 -20.15 5.41
N VAL A 50 7.93 -19.86 5.93
CA VAL A 50 8.23 -18.55 6.57
C VAL A 50 8.02 -17.39 5.61
N VAL A 51 8.54 -17.48 4.38
CA VAL A 51 8.42 -16.38 3.41
C VAL A 51 6.96 -16.13 3.03
N ASN A 52 6.18 -17.18 2.74
CA ASN A 52 4.77 -17.02 2.40
C ASN A 52 3.94 -16.52 3.60
N ILE A 53 4.25 -16.97 4.83
CA ILE A 53 3.60 -16.45 6.03
C ILE A 53 3.95 -14.97 6.23
N ALA A 54 5.21 -14.58 6.02
CA ALA A 54 5.65 -13.20 6.18
C ALA A 54 4.96 -12.27 5.17
N GLU A 55 4.89 -12.68 3.91
CA GLU A 55 4.14 -11.98 2.86
C GLU A 55 2.66 -11.88 3.22
N GLY A 56 2.03 -12.99 3.62
CA GLY A 56 0.65 -13.03 4.06
C GLY A 56 0.35 -12.09 5.23
N ARG A 57 1.25 -12.00 6.22
CA ARG A 57 1.12 -11.07 7.35
C ARG A 57 1.19 -9.61 6.93
N ILE A 58 1.96 -9.27 5.89
CA ILE A 58 1.97 -7.91 5.33
C ILE A 58 0.63 -7.62 4.63
N TYR A 59 0.08 -8.57 3.87
CA TYR A 59 -1.25 -8.38 3.29
C TYR A 59 -2.32 -8.11 4.36
N LEU A 60 -2.25 -8.74 5.54
CA LEU A 60 -3.18 -8.45 6.64
C LEU A 60 -3.16 -7.00 7.12
N THR A 61 -2.10 -6.23 6.82
CA THR A 61 -2.02 -4.81 7.18
C THR A 61 -2.57 -3.88 6.09
N HIS A 62 -2.87 -4.40 4.90
CA HIS A 62 -3.38 -3.63 3.78
C HIS A 62 -4.90 -3.42 3.90
N SER A 63 -5.43 -2.31 3.36
CA SER A 63 -6.87 -2.05 3.36
C SER A 63 -7.65 -2.92 2.37
N LYS A 64 -6.98 -3.40 1.32
CA LYS A 64 -7.50 -4.32 0.31
C LYS A 64 -6.38 -5.17 -0.27
N ILE A 65 -6.71 -6.29 -0.90
CA ILE A 65 -5.75 -7.20 -1.53
C ILE A 65 -6.15 -7.47 -2.98
N PHE A 66 -5.20 -7.38 -3.91
CA PHE A 66 -5.46 -7.71 -5.32
C PHE A 66 -5.88 -9.18 -5.47
N ILE A 67 -6.96 -9.43 -6.23
CA ILE A 67 -7.56 -10.77 -6.34
C ILE A 67 -6.53 -11.88 -6.64
N LYS A 68 -5.62 -11.67 -7.59
CA LYS A 68 -4.61 -12.69 -7.92
C LYS A 68 -3.57 -12.86 -6.81
N ALA A 69 -3.22 -11.78 -6.11
CA ALA A 69 -2.31 -11.87 -4.98
C ALA A 69 -2.93 -12.72 -3.86
N LYS A 70 -4.23 -12.54 -3.59
CA LYS A 70 -5.01 -13.37 -2.65
C LYS A 70 -5.02 -14.84 -3.06
N GLU A 71 -5.30 -15.14 -4.32
CA GLU A 71 -5.30 -16.51 -4.84
C GLU A 71 -3.91 -17.17 -4.68
N ILE A 72 -2.86 -16.47 -5.10
CA ILE A 72 -1.47 -16.97 -5.05
C ILE A 72 -1.04 -17.27 -3.61
N ILE A 73 -1.28 -16.34 -2.67
CA ILE A 73 -0.81 -16.51 -1.30
C ILE A 73 -1.58 -17.63 -0.57
N VAL A 74 -2.88 -17.75 -0.81
CA VAL A 74 -3.71 -18.84 -0.27
C VAL A 74 -3.26 -20.18 -0.83
N GLU A 75 -3.00 -20.28 -2.14
CA GLU A 75 -2.47 -21.49 -2.75
C GLU A 75 -1.09 -21.84 -2.17
N ALA A 76 -0.19 -20.85 -2.07
CA ALA A 76 1.16 -21.05 -1.57
C ALA A 76 1.17 -21.62 -0.14
N LEU A 77 0.36 -21.07 0.77
CA LEU A 77 0.23 -21.52 2.16
C LEU A 77 -0.41 -22.91 2.28
N ASN A 78 -1.44 -23.19 1.47
CA ASN A 78 -2.07 -24.52 1.45
C ASN A 78 -1.18 -25.59 0.81
N SER A 79 -0.23 -25.19 -0.05
CA SER A 79 0.71 -26.09 -0.72
C SER A 79 1.92 -26.51 0.14
N ILE A 80 1.97 -26.10 1.41
CA ILE A 80 3.10 -26.41 2.30
C ILE A 80 3.12 -27.92 2.61
N ASP A 81 4.25 -28.58 2.35
CA ASP A 81 4.46 -30.00 2.65
C ASP A 81 4.73 -30.21 4.16
N LEU A 82 3.65 -30.43 4.93
CA LEU A 82 3.74 -30.53 6.38
C LEU A 82 4.67 -31.64 6.88
N LYS A 83 4.85 -32.72 6.10
CA LYS A 83 5.76 -33.80 6.46
C LYS A 83 7.21 -33.35 6.35
N LYS A 84 7.57 -32.64 5.27
CA LYS A 84 8.92 -32.08 5.13
C LYS A 84 9.18 -30.98 6.15
N LEU A 85 8.20 -30.10 6.36
CA LEU A 85 8.30 -29.04 7.35
C LEU A 85 8.62 -29.61 8.74
N GLN A 86 7.92 -30.68 9.15
CA GLN A 86 8.16 -31.35 10.43
C GLN A 86 9.57 -31.97 10.54
N LEU A 87 10.18 -32.39 9.43
CA LEU A 87 11.55 -32.94 9.42
C LEU A 87 12.62 -31.83 9.47
N GLU A 88 12.29 -30.62 9.01
CA GLU A 88 13.21 -29.48 8.93
C GLU A 88 13.19 -28.59 10.18
N THR A 89 12.20 -28.75 11.06
CA THR A 89 11.94 -27.90 12.22
C THR A 89 11.90 -28.68 13.52
N SER A 90 12.14 -28.02 14.65
CA SER A 90 11.82 -28.59 15.96
C SER A 90 10.30 -28.60 16.20
N PRO A 91 9.77 -29.43 17.13
CA PRO A 91 8.34 -29.48 17.40
C PRO A 91 7.72 -28.12 17.75
N ASP A 92 8.44 -27.29 18.52
CA ASP A 92 7.96 -25.95 18.91
C ASP A 92 7.91 -25.01 17.70
N GLU A 93 8.95 -25.02 16.85
CA GLU A 93 9.00 -24.22 15.62
C GLU A 93 7.93 -24.66 14.61
N TYR A 94 7.72 -25.97 14.48
CA TYR A 94 6.68 -26.54 13.62
C TYR A 94 5.31 -26.02 14.04
N GLN A 95 5.00 -26.08 15.34
CA GLN A 95 3.72 -25.65 15.88
C GLN A 95 3.50 -24.14 15.69
N ASP A 96 4.50 -23.31 15.99
CA ASP A 96 4.40 -21.85 15.77
C ASP A 96 4.18 -21.50 14.28
N ILE A 97 4.91 -22.16 13.37
CA ILE A 97 4.74 -21.94 11.92
C ILE A 97 3.33 -22.30 11.47
N LEU A 98 2.75 -23.40 11.96
CA LEU A 98 1.38 -23.78 11.64
C LEU A 98 0.36 -22.77 12.16
N GLU A 99 0.51 -22.32 13.41
CA GLU A 99 -0.38 -21.32 14.01
C GLU A 99 -0.35 -20.00 13.23
N ARG A 100 0.85 -19.55 12.82
CA ARG A 100 1.00 -18.34 12.00
C ARG A 100 0.41 -18.51 10.60
N ARG A 101 0.57 -19.70 9.98
CA ARG A 101 -0.05 -20.01 8.68
C ARG A 101 -1.57 -19.92 8.78
N ASP A 102 -2.16 -20.55 9.79
CA ASP A 102 -3.61 -20.62 9.94
C ASP A 102 -4.19 -19.24 10.25
N MET A 103 -3.53 -18.45 11.10
CA MET A 103 -3.87 -17.05 11.34
C MET A 103 -3.88 -16.23 10.04
N VAL A 104 -2.89 -16.43 9.16
CA VAL A 104 -2.83 -15.73 7.87
C VAL A 104 -3.97 -16.17 6.95
N LEU A 105 -4.22 -17.47 6.82
CA LEU A 105 -5.31 -17.99 6.00
C LEU A 105 -6.67 -17.44 6.45
N ASP A 106 -6.94 -17.49 7.75
CA ASP A 106 -8.18 -16.97 8.35
C ASP A 106 -8.31 -15.44 8.16
N GLY A 107 -7.20 -14.71 8.29
CA GLY A 107 -7.19 -13.27 8.12
C GLY A 107 -7.42 -12.81 6.68
N ILE A 108 -6.76 -13.47 5.72
CA ILE A 108 -6.80 -13.10 4.29
C ILE A 108 -8.21 -13.21 3.70
N ASP A 109 -9.01 -14.17 4.17
CA ASP A 109 -10.38 -14.33 3.71
C ASP A 109 -11.25 -13.10 3.97
N ASN A 110 -10.94 -12.33 5.01
CA ASN A 110 -11.68 -11.16 5.45
C ASN A 110 -11.19 -9.83 4.84
N ILE A 111 -10.07 -9.82 4.11
CA ILE A 111 -9.57 -8.60 3.46
C ILE A 111 -10.44 -8.27 2.24
N PRO A 112 -10.88 -7.01 2.08
CA PRO A 112 -11.56 -6.55 0.87
C PRO A 112 -10.75 -6.83 -0.39
N ILE A 113 -11.41 -7.27 -1.46
CA ILE A 113 -10.74 -7.59 -2.73
C ILE A 113 -10.57 -6.31 -3.56
N ASP A 114 -9.37 -6.11 -4.09
CA ASP A 114 -9.07 -5.14 -5.14
C ASP A 114 -9.05 -5.84 -6.51
N TYR A 115 -9.79 -5.28 -7.46
CA TYR A 115 -9.84 -5.76 -8.83
C TYR A 115 -8.98 -4.93 -9.78
N SER A 116 -8.49 -3.76 -9.35
CA SER A 116 -7.66 -2.87 -10.15
C SER A 116 -6.23 -3.40 -10.23
N PRO A 117 -5.70 -3.69 -11.44
CA PRO A 117 -4.31 -4.10 -11.60
C PRO A 117 -3.34 -2.90 -11.68
N TYR A 118 -3.87 -1.66 -11.68
CA TYR A 118 -3.10 -0.45 -11.96
C TYR A 118 -2.84 0.41 -10.74
N THR A 119 -3.75 0.38 -9.76
CA THR A 119 -3.64 1.16 -8.52
C THR A 119 -2.52 0.59 -7.67
N ARG A 120 -1.53 1.41 -7.30
CA ARG A 120 -0.39 0.97 -6.49
C ARG A 120 -0.50 1.43 -5.06
N TRP A 121 -1.08 2.61 -4.87
CA TRP A 121 -1.34 3.19 -3.56
C TRP A 121 -2.81 3.04 -3.22
N TYR A 122 -3.10 2.48 -2.05
CA TYR A 122 -4.47 2.48 -1.56
C TYR A 122 -4.93 3.89 -1.21
N TYR A 123 -6.23 4.15 -1.30
CA TYR A 123 -6.83 5.48 -1.16
C TYR A 123 -6.30 6.25 0.07
N TYR A 124 -6.41 5.65 1.25
CA TYR A 124 -5.95 6.25 2.51
C TYR A 124 -4.42 6.28 2.65
N GLU A 125 -3.71 5.35 2.00
CA GLU A 125 -2.24 5.34 1.97
C GLU A 125 -1.72 6.54 1.17
N MET A 126 -2.29 6.77 -0.02
CA MET A 126 -1.96 7.91 -0.87
C MET A 126 -2.22 9.24 -0.14
N GLU A 127 -3.40 9.40 0.45
CA GLU A 127 -3.72 10.59 1.24
C GLU A 127 -2.67 10.84 2.34
N LYS A 128 -2.36 9.81 3.13
CA LYS A 128 -1.40 9.91 4.22
C LYS A 128 -0.01 10.31 3.70
N GLU A 129 0.44 9.72 2.60
CA GLU A 129 1.75 10.02 2.02
C GLU A 129 1.83 11.45 1.48
N VAL A 130 0.77 11.95 0.84
CA VAL A 130 0.68 13.37 0.42
C VAL A 130 0.76 14.31 1.62
N ARG A 131 0.01 14.02 2.70
CA ARG A 131 0.04 14.82 3.94
C ARG A 131 1.42 14.82 4.59
N ASN A 132 2.07 13.65 4.66
CA ASN A 132 3.41 13.53 5.20
C ASN A 132 4.42 14.36 4.40
N TYR A 133 4.41 14.21 3.08
CA TYR A 133 5.33 14.94 2.22
C TYR A 133 5.10 16.46 2.27
N PHE A 134 3.84 16.91 2.30
CA PHE A 134 3.52 18.31 2.53
C PHE A 134 4.10 18.83 3.85
N GLY A 135 3.94 18.06 4.94
CA GLY A 135 4.44 18.42 6.27
C GLY A 135 5.97 18.57 6.32
N VAL A 136 6.70 17.81 5.50
CA VAL A 136 8.16 17.94 5.37
C VAL A 136 8.54 19.25 4.68
N ILE A 137 7.84 19.66 3.61
CA ILE A 137 8.29 20.76 2.75
C ILE A 137 7.69 22.14 3.10
N ILE A 138 6.56 22.19 3.83
CA ILE A 138 5.80 23.42 4.06
C ILE A 138 6.59 24.52 4.78
N ASN A 139 7.49 24.14 5.69
CA ASN A 139 8.29 25.11 6.46
C ASN A 139 9.51 25.63 5.69
N ASP A 140 9.98 24.87 4.71
CA ASP A 140 11.19 25.19 3.95
C ASP A 140 10.88 26.04 2.71
N ILE A 141 9.65 25.94 2.19
CA ILE A 141 9.24 26.59 0.95
C ILE A 141 8.24 27.71 1.26
N LYS A 142 8.63 28.95 0.97
CA LYS A 142 7.77 30.13 1.19
C LYS A 142 6.72 30.34 0.11
N ASN A 143 6.94 29.77 -1.08
CA ASN A 143 6.05 29.95 -2.22
C ASN A 143 5.09 28.77 -2.37
N VAL A 144 3.79 29.04 -2.25
CA VAL A 144 2.71 28.07 -2.42
C VAL A 144 2.80 27.34 -3.77
N SER A 145 3.09 28.07 -4.84
CA SER A 145 3.17 27.48 -6.18
C SER A 145 4.30 26.47 -6.28
N GLU A 146 5.41 26.71 -5.58
CA GLU A 146 6.53 25.78 -5.49
C GLU A 146 6.18 24.54 -4.64
N ILE A 147 5.43 24.72 -3.54
CA ILE A 147 4.92 23.60 -2.73
C ILE A 147 4.07 22.66 -3.58
N VAL A 148 3.07 23.20 -4.28
CA VAL A 148 2.18 22.40 -5.14
C VAL A 148 2.98 21.71 -6.23
N ALA A 149 3.89 22.42 -6.91
CA ALA A 149 4.72 21.83 -7.96
C ALA A 149 5.56 20.65 -7.45
N LYS A 150 6.22 20.78 -6.29
CA LYS A 150 7.02 19.67 -5.73
C LYS A 150 6.20 18.47 -5.32
N ILE A 151 4.98 18.68 -4.84
CA ILE A 151 4.06 17.56 -4.53
C ILE A 151 3.66 16.87 -5.82
N MET A 152 3.21 17.62 -6.83
CA MET A 152 2.82 17.05 -8.12
C MET A 152 3.98 16.31 -8.79
N GLU A 153 5.21 16.84 -8.73
CA GLU A 153 6.43 16.17 -9.23
C GLU A 153 6.69 14.86 -8.48
N ARG A 154 6.56 14.86 -7.15
CA ARG A 154 6.78 13.65 -6.32
C ARG A 154 5.83 12.51 -6.68
N PHE A 155 4.57 12.83 -7.01
CA PHE A 155 3.51 11.86 -7.30
C PHE A 155 3.19 11.75 -8.80
N GLU A 156 4.01 12.31 -9.69
CA GLU A 156 3.73 12.38 -11.12
C GLU A 156 3.54 10.99 -11.73
N ARG A 157 4.41 10.04 -11.36
CA ARG A 157 4.40 8.66 -11.86
C ARG A 157 3.07 7.97 -11.56
N GLU A 158 2.60 8.11 -10.33
CA GLU A 158 1.31 7.62 -9.87
C GLU A 158 0.20 8.34 -10.64
N CYS A 159 0.16 9.66 -10.56
CA CYS A 159 -0.90 10.49 -11.11
C CYS A 159 -1.10 10.42 -12.64
N THR A 160 -0.13 9.90 -13.40
CA THR A 160 -0.15 9.88 -14.88
C THR A 160 -1.20 8.91 -15.43
N ASN A 161 -1.36 7.73 -14.83
CA ASN A 161 -2.17 6.64 -15.41
C ASN A 161 -3.32 6.14 -14.52
N THR A 162 -3.45 6.67 -13.31
CA THR A 162 -4.46 6.27 -12.32
C THR A 162 -5.25 7.51 -11.90
N PRO A 163 -6.40 7.77 -12.58
CA PRO A 163 -7.29 8.88 -12.25
C PRO A 163 -7.65 8.99 -10.77
N SER A 164 -7.81 7.86 -10.07
CA SER A 164 -8.03 7.82 -8.63
C SER A 164 -6.88 8.43 -7.82
N GLU A 165 -5.65 8.00 -8.06
CA GLU A 165 -4.45 8.53 -7.39
C GLU A 165 -4.30 10.03 -7.69
N ASN A 166 -4.51 10.43 -8.96
CA ASN A 166 -4.45 11.82 -9.39
C ASN A 166 -5.43 12.73 -8.62
N ILE A 167 -6.70 12.34 -8.55
CA ILE A 167 -7.72 13.16 -7.90
C ILE A 167 -7.53 13.18 -6.38
N VAL A 168 -7.13 12.05 -5.78
CA VAL A 168 -6.84 11.98 -4.33
C VAL A 168 -5.71 12.93 -3.95
N VAL A 169 -4.62 12.96 -4.73
CA VAL A 169 -3.50 13.88 -4.53
C VAL A 169 -4.01 15.33 -4.58
N LYS A 170 -4.76 15.69 -5.63
CA LYS A 170 -5.27 17.05 -5.83
C LYS A 170 -6.24 17.49 -4.73
N THR A 171 -7.19 16.64 -4.36
CA THR A 171 -8.12 16.90 -3.25
C THR A 171 -7.35 17.10 -1.94
N THR A 172 -6.37 16.25 -1.65
CA THR A 172 -5.54 16.34 -0.44
C THR A 172 -4.70 17.62 -0.41
N ILE A 173 -4.11 18.03 -1.54
CA ILE A 173 -3.41 19.32 -1.67
C ILE A 173 -4.37 20.47 -1.36
N ALA A 174 -5.56 20.50 -1.97
CA ALA A 174 -6.51 21.57 -1.78
C ALA A 174 -6.97 21.72 -0.31
N GLU A 175 -7.24 20.60 0.37
CA GLU A 175 -7.54 20.57 1.81
C GLU A 175 -6.40 21.17 2.65
N LEU A 176 -5.16 20.79 2.34
CA LEU A 176 -3.99 21.27 3.06
C LEU A 176 -3.79 22.78 2.85
N LEU A 177 -3.96 23.27 1.63
CA LEU A 177 -3.88 24.71 1.33
C LEU A 177 -4.97 25.50 2.07
N ILE A 178 -6.22 25.02 2.07
CA ILE A 178 -7.33 25.63 2.83
C ILE A 178 -6.99 25.69 4.32
N ARG A 179 -6.49 24.59 4.90
CA ARG A 179 -6.12 24.51 6.33
C ARG A 179 -5.02 25.51 6.71
N HIS A 180 -4.13 25.85 5.80
CA HIS A 180 -3.06 26.83 6.01
C HIS A 180 -3.45 28.26 5.59
N GLY A 181 -4.74 28.51 5.30
CA GLY A 181 -5.24 29.84 4.94
C GLY A 181 -4.88 30.29 3.53
N ILE A 182 -4.46 29.38 2.65
CA ILE A 182 -3.99 29.66 1.30
C ILE A 182 -5.13 29.38 0.31
N LYS A 183 -5.96 30.39 0.01
CA LYS A 183 -7.17 30.22 -0.83
C LYS A 183 -7.16 30.97 -2.16
N GLU A 184 -6.39 32.03 -2.28
CA GLU A 184 -6.38 32.90 -3.48
C GLU A 184 -5.20 32.63 -4.41
N ASN A 185 -4.49 31.51 -4.21
CA ASN A 185 -3.35 31.14 -5.04
C ASN A 185 -3.81 30.55 -6.38
N GLU A 186 -3.15 30.92 -7.48
CA GLU A 186 -3.45 30.45 -8.83
C GLU A 186 -3.47 28.91 -8.95
N GLN A 187 -2.56 28.21 -8.26
CA GLN A 187 -2.54 26.75 -8.26
C GLN A 187 -3.74 26.15 -7.51
N PHE A 188 -4.17 26.78 -6.42
CA PHE A 188 -5.40 26.37 -5.74
C PHE A 188 -6.62 26.54 -6.64
N VAL A 189 -6.74 27.67 -7.35
CA VAL A 189 -7.82 27.90 -8.32
C VAL A 189 -7.81 26.86 -9.43
N LYS A 190 -6.63 26.53 -9.97
CA LYS A 190 -6.48 25.49 -10.99
C LYS A 190 -6.94 24.12 -10.48
N ILE A 191 -6.46 23.69 -9.32
CA ILE A 191 -6.87 22.42 -8.69
C ILE A 191 -8.37 22.41 -8.48
N ARG A 192 -8.93 23.49 -7.91
CA ARG A 192 -10.38 23.62 -7.66
C ARG A 192 -11.19 23.43 -8.95
N ASN A 193 -10.81 24.10 -10.04
CA ASN A 193 -11.50 23.96 -11.33
C ASN A 193 -11.48 22.51 -11.84
N GLU A 194 -10.35 21.81 -11.66
CA GLU A 194 -10.24 20.39 -12.02
C GLU A 194 -11.13 19.51 -11.13
N LEU A 195 -11.21 19.80 -9.82
CA LEU A 195 -12.13 19.09 -8.90
C LEU A 195 -13.61 19.34 -9.23
N GLU A 196 -13.97 20.55 -9.69
CA GLU A 196 -15.34 20.89 -10.10
C GLU A 196 -15.79 20.12 -11.36
N GLN A 197 -14.86 19.86 -12.27
CA GLN A 197 -15.12 19.15 -13.52
C GLN A 197 -15.03 17.62 -13.39
N PHE A 198 -14.46 17.13 -12.29
CA PHE A 198 -14.22 15.72 -12.07
C PHE A 198 -15.51 14.95 -11.82
N ASN A 199 -15.67 13.83 -12.52
CA ASN A 199 -16.75 12.88 -12.32
C ASN A 199 -16.23 11.66 -11.55
N ILE A 200 -16.81 11.39 -10.37
CA ILE A 200 -16.40 10.27 -9.51
C ILE A 200 -16.48 8.91 -10.21
N ASN A 201 -17.33 8.76 -11.23
CA ASN A 201 -17.47 7.51 -11.97
C ASN A 201 -16.25 7.22 -12.87
N ASP A 202 -15.44 8.23 -13.20
CA ASP A 202 -14.28 8.08 -14.09
C ASP A 202 -13.15 7.24 -13.44
N VAL A 203 -13.18 7.06 -12.12
CA VAL A 203 -12.20 6.21 -11.40
C VAL A 203 -12.52 4.72 -11.49
N GLY A 204 -13.73 4.35 -11.92
CA GLY A 204 -14.14 2.95 -12.10
C GLY A 204 -13.90 2.09 -10.85
N GLU A 205 -13.22 0.97 -11.03
CA GLU A 205 -12.89 -0.01 -9.97
C GLU A 205 -11.62 0.33 -9.19
N GLN A 206 -10.96 1.46 -9.46
CA GLN A 206 -9.74 1.86 -8.75
C GLN A 206 -10.02 2.21 -7.28
N LEU A 207 -11.25 2.65 -6.99
CA LEU A 207 -11.77 2.94 -5.66
C LEU A 207 -12.98 2.06 -5.38
N SER A 208 -13.13 1.62 -4.14
CA SER A 208 -14.37 1.02 -3.64
C SER A 208 -15.50 2.05 -3.57
N GLU A 209 -16.74 1.61 -3.42
CA GLU A 209 -17.87 2.54 -3.27
C GLU A 209 -17.75 3.41 -2.02
N ASP A 210 -17.21 2.88 -0.92
CA ASP A 210 -16.94 3.65 0.29
C ASP A 210 -15.84 4.69 0.07
N GLU A 211 -14.76 4.32 -0.62
CA GLU A 211 -13.66 5.23 -0.99
C GLU A 211 -14.17 6.35 -1.93
N LYS A 212 -15.06 6.03 -2.88
CA LYS A 212 -15.71 7.02 -3.75
C LYS A 212 -16.62 7.98 -2.98
N ALA A 213 -17.38 7.45 -2.02
CA ALA A 213 -18.26 8.25 -1.18
C ALA A 213 -17.46 9.25 -0.33
N ASP A 214 -16.39 8.79 0.32
CA ASP A 214 -15.49 9.64 1.09
C ASP A 214 -14.84 10.72 0.22
N LEU A 215 -14.25 10.34 -0.92
CA LEU A 215 -13.64 11.28 -1.86
C LEU A 215 -14.64 12.34 -2.34
N SER A 216 -15.88 11.93 -2.62
CA SER A 216 -16.94 12.85 -3.05
C SER A 216 -17.31 13.86 -1.96
N ILE A 217 -17.32 13.46 -0.70
CA ILE A 217 -17.55 14.35 0.45
C ILE A 217 -16.40 15.35 0.55
N ARG A 218 -15.16 14.87 0.53
CA ARG A 218 -13.95 15.69 0.60
C ARG A 218 -13.87 16.73 -0.51
N ILE A 219 -14.17 16.35 -1.76
CA ILE A 219 -14.25 17.28 -2.88
C ILE A 219 -15.30 18.36 -2.62
N LYS A 220 -16.52 17.99 -2.21
CA LYS A 220 -17.58 18.99 -1.90
C LYS A 220 -17.16 19.96 -0.81
N GLU A 221 -16.47 19.48 0.23
CA GLU A 221 -15.96 20.33 1.30
C GLU A 221 -14.95 21.35 0.77
N VAL A 222 -14.00 20.93 -0.08
CA VAL A 222 -13.03 21.82 -0.73
C VAL A 222 -13.75 22.88 -1.58
N LEU A 223 -14.73 22.47 -2.40
CA LEU A 223 -15.46 23.37 -3.30
C LEU A 223 -16.37 24.37 -2.55
N SER A 224 -16.73 24.08 -1.30
CA SER A 224 -17.53 24.97 -0.46
C SER A 224 -16.73 26.11 0.21
N LYS A 225 -15.39 26.11 0.09
CA LYS A 225 -14.49 27.02 0.81
C LYS A 225 -13.88 28.13 -0.05
#